data_AF-A0AAJ0MP96-F1
#
_entry.id   AF-A0AAJ0MP96-F1
#
_cell.length_a   1.000
_cell.length_b   1.000
_cell.length_c   1.000
_cell.angle_alpha   90.00
_cell.angle_beta   90.00
_cell.angle_gamma   90.00
#
_symmetry.space_group_name_H-M   'P 1'
#
loop_
_entity.id
_entity.type
_entity.pdbx_description
1 polymer ?
#
loop_
_entity_poly.entity_id
_entity_poly.type
_entity_poly.pdbx_seq_one_letter_code
_entity_poly.pdbx_strand_id
1 'polypeptide(L)'
;MKSSLLAVLTAGLAVRDAIAHAIFQQLWVDGVDYGSTCNRLPTSNSPVTNVGSRDVVCNAGTRGVSGKCPVKAGGTVTVEMHQQPGDRSCKSEAIGGAHWGPVQIYLSKVSDASTADGSSGGWFKIFSDAWSKKSGGRSGYTCKAVSPPYYSQCAPTS
;
A
#
# COMPACT_ATOMS: atom_id res chain seq x y z
N MET A 1 -56.00 -1.92 13.42
CA MET A 1 -54.83 -2.47 12.70
C MET A 1 -54.03 -1.29 12.17
N LYS A 2 -52.85 -0.99 12.73
CA LYS A 2 -51.97 0.09 12.24
C LYS A 2 -50.64 -0.55 11.85
N SER A 3 -50.52 -0.88 10.57
CA SER A 3 -49.30 -1.48 10.02
C SER A 3 -48.22 -0.40 9.97
N SER A 4 -47.15 -0.57 10.75
CA SER A 4 -45.99 0.30 10.70
C SER A 4 -45.03 -0.27 9.67
N LEU A 5 -44.89 0.42 8.53
CA LEU A 5 -43.91 0.11 7.49
C LEU A 5 -42.50 0.40 8.04
N LEU A 6 -41.71 -0.64 8.30
CA LEU A 6 -40.26 -0.49 8.51
C LEU A 6 -39.63 -0.15 7.15
N ALA A 7 -39.21 1.11 6.97
CA ALA A 7 -38.31 1.49 5.90
C ALA A 7 -36.89 1.00 6.25
N VAL A 8 -36.50 -0.15 5.71
CA VAL A 8 -35.10 -0.61 5.74
C VAL A 8 -34.30 0.27 4.78
N LEU A 9 -33.54 1.21 5.33
CA LEU A 9 -32.52 1.95 4.58
C LEU A 9 -31.36 0.99 4.31
N THR A 10 -31.36 0.33 3.15
CA THR A 10 -30.16 -0.31 2.62
C THR A 10 -29.20 0.80 2.18
N ALA A 11 -28.30 1.19 3.08
CA ALA A 11 -27.12 1.96 2.70
C ALA A 11 -26.32 1.11 1.70
N GLY A 12 -26.46 1.40 0.41
CA GLY A 12 -25.75 0.70 -0.65
C GLY A 12 -24.25 0.75 -0.36
N LEU A 13 -23.60 -0.41 -0.28
CA LEU A 13 -22.16 -0.49 -0.35
C LEU A 13 -21.75 0.10 -1.70
N ALA A 14 -21.24 1.32 -1.71
CA ALA A 14 -20.52 1.83 -2.86
C ALA A 14 -19.32 0.90 -3.06
N VAL A 15 -19.42 0.02 -4.06
CA VAL A 15 -18.28 -0.76 -4.55
C VAL A 15 -17.27 0.25 -5.05
N ARG A 16 -16.23 0.51 -4.25
CA ARG A 16 -15.10 1.31 -4.69
C ARG A 16 -14.18 0.37 -5.42
N ASP A 17 -14.26 0.37 -6.74
CA ASP A 17 -13.27 -0.34 -7.55
C ASP A 17 -11.90 0.26 -7.24
N ALA A 18 -10.96 -0.58 -6.81
CA ALA A 18 -9.57 -0.20 -6.78
C ALA A 18 -9.11 -0.10 -8.24
N ILE A 19 -8.80 1.11 -8.71
CA ILE A 19 -8.30 1.38 -10.07
C ILE A 19 -6.83 1.86 -10.04
N ALA A 20 -6.26 2.01 -8.83
CA ALA A 20 -4.86 2.41 -8.67
C ALA A 20 -3.91 1.30 -9.10
N HIS A 21 -2.96 1.65 -9.96
CA HIS A 21 -1.91 0.75 -10.42
C HIS A 21 -0.57 1.20 -9.87
N ALA A 22 0.01 0.39 -8.99
CA ALA A 22 1.33 0.62 -8.42
C ALA A 22 1.83 -0.63 -7.71
N ILE A 23 3.15 -0.71 -7.53
CA ILE A 23 3.81 -1.82 -6.85
C ILE A 23 4.78 -1.23 -5.83
N PHE A 24 4.78 -1.78 -4.61
CA PHE A 24 5.91 -1.63 -3.68
C PHE A 24 7.06 -2.49 -4.17
N GLN A 25 8.10 -1.84 -4.71
CA GLN A 25 9.16 -2.52 -5.43
C GLN A 25 10.49 -2.56 -4.68
N GLN A 26 10.85 -1.52 -3.93
CA GLN A 26 12.13 -1.46 -3.22
C GLN A 26 11.96 -1.07 -1.75
N LEU A 27 12.77 -1.70 -0.90
CA LEU A 27 12.81 -1.42 0.53
C LEU A 27 14.11 -0.68 0.87
N TRP A 28 13.99 0.36 1.68
CA TRP A 28 15.13 0.99 2.33
C TRP A 28 15.06 0.80 3.84
N VAL A 29 16.22 0.62 4.45
CA VAL A 29 16.33 0.51 5.90
C VAL A 29 17.42 1.48 6.37
N ASP A 30 17.05 2.41 7.25
CA ASP A 30 17.96 3.43 7.79
C ASP A 30 18.77 4.16 6.70
N GLY A 31 18.12 4.46 5.57
CA GLY A 31 18.73 5.14 4.41
C GLY A 31 19.55 4.25 3.47
N VAL A 32 19.68 2.95 3.76
CA VAL A 32 20.36 1.98 2.88
C VAL A 32 19.35 1.35 1.92
N ASP A 33 19.67 1.38 0.62
CA ASP A 33 18.90 0.74 -0.44
C ASP A 33 19.12 -0.77 -0.44
N TYR A 34 18.07 -1.55 -0.17
CA TYR A 34 18.12 -3.01 -0.32
C TYR A 34 17.56 -3.48 -1.68
N GLY A 35 17.13 -2.55 -2.52
CA GLY A 35 16.43 -2.84 -3.77
C GLY A 35 15.24 -3.74 -3.52
N SER A 36 15.05 -4.73 -4.39
CA SER A 36 13.96 -5.70 -4.30
C SER A 36 14.32 -7.00 -3.57
N THR A 37 15.48 -7.04 -2.89
CA THR A 37 16.08 -8.27 -2.35
C THR A 37 15.16 -9.07 -1.43
N CYS A 38 14.37 -8.38 -0.60
CA CYS A 38 13.47 -8.99 0.39
C CYS A 38 11.98 -8.84 0.05
N ASN A 39 11.65 -8.34 -1.15
CA ASN A 39 10.27 -8.07 -1.55
C ASN A 39 9.72 -9.22 -2.40
N ARG A 40 8.48 -9.62 -2.13
CA ARG A 40 7.73 -10.55 -2.98
C ARG A 40 7.03 -9.75 -4.07
N LEU A 41 7.75 -9.47 -5.15
CA LEU A 41 7.23 -8.63 -6.23
C LEU A 41 6.09 -9.35 -6.98
N PRO A 42 4.93 -8.70 -7.15
CA PRO A 42 3.91 -9.18 -8.09
C PRO A 42 4.39 -8.97 -9.53
N THR A 43 3.86 -9.78 -10.45
CA THR A 43 4.17 -9.67 -11.89
C THR A 43 3.31 -8.63 -12.61
N SER A 44 2.26 -8.13 -11.96
CA SER A 44 1.33 -7.13 -12.46
C SER A 44 1.17 -5.99 -11.45
N ASN A 45 0.93 -4.78 -11.96
CA ASN A 45 0.53 -3.62 -11.15
C ASN A 45 -0.99 -3.50 -11.02
N SER A 46 -1.76 -4.44 -11.56
CA SER A 46 -3.22 -4.47 -11.40
C SER A 46 -3.59 -4.64 -9.92
N PRO A 47 -4.63 -3.94 -9.45
CA PRO A 47 -5.04 -3.99 -8.06
C PRO A 47 -5.73 -5.33 -7.71
N VAL A 48 -5.53 -5.78 -6.48
CA VAL A 48 -6.37 -6.82 -5.87
C VAL A 48 -7.70 -6.18 -5.45
N THR A 49 -8.80 -6.59 -6.06
CA THR A 49 -10.13 -6.00 -5.81
C THR A 49 -10.99 -6.83 -4.85
N ASN A 50 -10.80 -8.15 -4.80
CA ASN A 50 -11.54 -9.03 -3.91
C ASN A 50 -10.89 -9.08 -2.52
N VAL A 51 -11.42 -8.29 -1.59
CA VAL A 51 -10.94 -8.22 -0.20
C VAL A 51 -11.12 -9.51 0.61
N GLY A 52 -11.94 -10.45 0.14
CA GLY A 52 -12.11 -11.78 0.74
C GLY A 52 -11.14 -12.84 0.20
N SER A 53 -10.35 -12.49 -0.83
CA SER A 53 -9.37 -13.41 -1.42
C SER A 53 -8.09 -13.49 -0.61
N ARG A 54 -7.32 -14.57 -0.80
CA ARG A 54 -5.99 -14.73 -0.20
C ARG A 54 -4.97 -13.74 -0.76
N ASP A 55 -5.20 -13.19 -1.94
CA ASP A 55 -4.30 -12.25 -2.60
C ASP A 55 -4.16 -10.93 -1.81
N VAL A 56 -5.09 -10.60 -0.92
CA VAL A 56 -5.00 -9.41 -0.05
C VAL A 56 -3.84 -9.49 0.94
N VAL A 57 -3.39 -10.71 1.28
CA VAL A 57 -2.34 -10.92 2.29
C VAL A 57 -0.97 -10.47 1.78
N CYS A 58 -0.57 -10.94 0.58
CA CYS A 58 0.76 -10.72 0.01
C CYS A 58 0.74 -10.52 -1.53
N ASN A 59 -0.39 -10.08 -2.10
CA ASN A 59 -0.62 -9.90 -3.55
C ASN A 59 -0.69 -11.21 -4.36
N ALA A 60 -1.34 -11.16 -5.52
CA ALA A 60 -1.52 -12.29 -6.43
C ALA A 60 -0.22 -12.62 -7.19
N GLY A 61 0.01 -13.91 -7.47
CA GLY A 61 1.14 -14.37 -8.28
C GLY A 61 2.52 -14.18 -7.62
N THR A 62 2.56 -13.81 -6.34
CA THR A 62 3.81 -13.67 -5.60
C THR A 62 4.27 -14.99 -5.01
N ARG A 63 5.57 -15.07 -4.67
CA ARG A 63 6.18 -16.24 -4.01
C ARG A 63 7.18 -15.78 -2.95
N GLY A 64 7.51 -16.69 -2.03
CA GLY A 64 8.58 -16.48 -1.06
C GLY A 64 9.91 -16.11 -1.71
N VAL A 65 10.68 -15.26 -1.05
CA VAL A 65 12.02 -14.83 -1.47
C VAL A 65 13.02 -15.15 -0.37
N SER A 66 14.21 -15.62 -0.72
CA SER A 66 15.24 -16.00 0.27
C SER A 66 15.88 -14.79 0.96
N GLY A 67 15.90 -13.64 0.29
CA GLY A 67 16.48 -12.41 0.81
C GLY A 67 15.74 -11.89 2.05
N LYS A 68 16.50 -11.43 3.04
CA LYS A 68 15.99 -10.82 4.28
C LYS A 68 16.70 -9.49 4.48
N CYS A 69 15.93 -8.42 4.64
CA CYS A 69 16.45 -7.09 4.96
C CYS A 69 16.38 -6.90 6.48
N PRO A 70 17.53 -6.82 7.19
CA PRO A 70 17.54 -6.67 8.64
C PRO A 70 17.07 -5.25 9.01
N VAL A 71 16.02 -5.18 9.83
CA VAL A 71 15.49 -3.92 10.39
C VAL A 71 15.60 -3.98 11.90
N LYS A 72 16.29 -3.02 12.50
CA LYS A 72 16.32 -2.88 13.97
C LYS A 72 14.98 -2.30 14.45
N ALA A 73 14.47 -2.78 15.58
CA ALA A 73 13.30 -2.16 16.20
C ALA A 73 13.58 -0.68 16.49
N GLY A 74 12.63 0.20 16.12
CA GLY A 74 12.81 1.66 16.20
C GLY A 74 13.58 2.29 15.03
N GLY A 75 14.11 1.48 14.09
CA GLY A 75 14.71 1.95 12.85
C GLY A 75 13.67 2.49 11.86
N THR A 76 14.15 3.17 10.83
CA THR A 76 13.32 3.75 9.77
C THR A 76 13.27 2.80 8.57
N VAL A 77 12.07 2.56 8.06
CA VAL A 77 11.84 1.80 6.83
C VAL A 77 11.16 2.70 5.81
N THR A 78 11.70 2.74 4.59
CA THR A 78 11.06 3.41 3.46
C THR A 78 10.56 2.37 2.47
N VAL A 79 9.27 2.47 2.13
CA VAL A 79 8.61 1.72 1.07
C VAL A 79 8.68 2.54 -0.20
N GLU A 80 9.45 2.08 -1.19
CA GLU A 80 9.55 2.72 -2.50
C GLU A 80 8.57 2.04 -3.45
N MET A 81 7.65 2.83 -4.01
CA MET A 81 6.62 2.37 -4.94
C MET A 81 6.85 2.97 -6.32
N HIS A 82 6.46 2.21 -7.35
CA HIS A 82 6.44 2.68 -8.74
C HIS A 82 5.20 2.18 -9.47
N GLN A 83 4.76 2.93 -10.47
CA GLN A 83 3.56 2.61 -11.21
C GLN A 83 3.74 1.37 -12.09
N GLN A 84 4.90 1.20 -12.72
CA GLN A 84 5.16 0.10 -13.65
C GLN A 84 6.13 -0.94 -13.06
N PRO A 85 5.92 -2.25 -13.33
CA PRO A 85 6.87 -3.29 -12.96
C PRO A 85 8.29 -2.98 -13.45
N GLY A 86 9.25 -2.97 -12.53
CA GLY A 86 10.66 -2.71 -12.83
C GLY A 86 11.03 -1.25 -13.09
N ASP A 87 10.07 -0.31 -13.10
CA ASP A 87 10.39 1.11 -13.17
C ASP A 87 11.02 1.59 -11.86
N ARG A 88 11.96 2.52 -11.97
CA ARG A 88 12.56 3.23 -10.84
C ARG A 88 12.85 4.70 -11.14
N SER A 89 12.30 5.20 -12.24
CA SER A 89 12.53 6.55 -12.73
C SER A 89 11.86 7.58 -11.82
N CYS A 90 12.61 8.54 -11.31
CA CYS A 90 12.04 9.70 -10.61
C CYS A 90 11.24 10.65 -11.52
N LYS A 91 11.18 10.37 -12.83
CA LYS A 91 10.38 11.14 -13.80
C LYS A 91 8.95 10.62 -13.92
N SER A 92 8.69 9.40 -13.44
CA SER A 92 7.37 8.79 -13.41
C SER A 92 6.72 9.02 -12.05
N GLU A 93 5.40 9.18 -12.02
CA GLU A 93 4.67 9.16 -10.76
C GLU A 93 4.69 7.73 -10.17
N ALA A 94 4.88 7.61 -8.86
CA ALA A 94 4.82 6.31 -8.19
C ALA A 94 3.42 5.67 -8.24
N ILE A 95 2.38 6.51 -8.22
CA ILE A 95 0.97 6.18 -8.37
C ILE A 95 0.36 7.36 -9.10
N GLY A 96 0.23 7.27 -10.42
CA GLY A 96 -0.17 8.42 -11.21
C GLY A 96 -1.66 8.77 -11.13
N GLY A 97 -1.99 10.04 -11.33
CA GLY A 97 -3.36 10.52 -11.46
C GLY A 97 -4.22 10.53 -10.19
N ALA A 98 -5.50 10.27 -10.38
CA ALA A 98 -6.62 10.49 -9.46
C ALA A 98 -6.84 9.31 -8.47
N HIS A 99 -5.80 8.85 -7.78
CA HIS A 99 -5.85 7.65 -6.93
C HIS A 99 -5.73 7.97 -5.44
N TRP A 100 -6.71 8.73 -4.92
CA TRP A 100 -6.74 9.09 -3.51
C TRP A 100 -7.21 7.92 -2.65
N GLY A 101 -6.41 7.57 -1.67
CA GLY A 101 -6.71 6.50 -0.73
C GLY A 101 -5.69 6.48 0.39
N PRO A 102 -5.92 5.64 1.41
CA PRO A 102 -4.97 5.48 2.48
C PRO A 102 -3.76 4.62 2.03
N VAL A 103 -2.61 4.89 2.62
CA VAL A 103 -1.45 3.99 2.67
C VAL A 103 -1.39 3.39 4.07
N GLN A 104 -1.29 2.06 4.15
CA GLN A 104 -1.31 1.34 5.42
C GLN A 104 -0.21 0.29 5.43
N ILE A 105 0.54 0.20 6.53
CA ILE A 105 1.60 -0.79 6.71
C ILE A 105 1.28 -1.65 7.92
N TYR A 106 1.45 -2.96 7.75
CA TYR A 106 1.19 -3.96 8.77
C TYR A 106 2.42 -4.85 8.95
N LEU A 107 2.56 -5.41 10.13
CA LEU A 107 3.52 -6.46 10.43
C LEU A 107 2.80 -7.70 10.93
N SER A 108 3.42 -8.84 10.69
CA SER A 108 3.00 -10.13 11.21
C SER A 108 4.22 -10.92 11.62
N LYS A 109 4.19 -11.52 12.82
CA LYS A 109 5.29 -12.36 13.28
C LYS A 109 5.20 -13.72 12.59
N VAL A 110 6.29 -14.12 11.93
CA VAL A 110 6.44 -15.42 11.29
C VAL A 110 7.67 -16.16 11.84
N SER A 111 7.70 -17.48 11.66
CA SER A 111 8.89 -18.30 11.98
C SER A 111 10.01 -18.05 10.96
N ASP A 112 9.65 -17.99 9.68
CA ASP A 112 10.58 -17.72 8.58
C ASP A 112 9.94 -16.85 7.49
N ALA A 113 10.46 -15.64 7.31
CA ALA A 113 9.98 -14.68 6.30
C ALA A 113 10.21 -15.13 4.85
N SER A 114 11.12 -16.10 4.62
CA SER A 114 11.38 -16.59 3.26
C SER A 114 10.30 -17.53 2.73
N THR A 115 9.56 -18.18 3.63
CA THR A 115 8.60 -19.25 3.29
C THR A 115 7.18 -18.97 3.77
N ALA A 116 6.98 -18.18 4.83
CA ALA A 116 5.66 -17.92 5.38
C ALA A 116 4.71 -17.25 4.37
N ASP A 117 3.48 -17.71 4.20
CA ASP A 117 2.53 -17.12 3.24
C ASP A 117 1.72 -15.93 3.81
N GLY A 118 1.94 -15.58 5.07
CA GLY A 118 1.24 -14.50 5.78
C GLY A 118 -0.13 -14.91 6.34
N SER A 119 -0.55 -16.17 6.20
CA SER A 119 -1.86 -16.65 6.69
C SER A 119 -1.86 -17.08 8.16
N SER A 120 -0.70 -17.46 8.70
CA SER A 120 -0.58 -18.06 10.02
C SER A 120 -0.29 -17.06 11.16
N GLY A 121 -0.01 -15.80 10.83
CA GLY A 121 0.40 -14.80 11.82
C GLY A 121 -0.65 -13.70 11.97
N GLY A 122 -0.90 -13.27 13.21
CA GLY A 122 -1.74 -12.10 13.48
C GLY A 122 -1.12 -10.84 12.89
N TRP A 123 -1.85 -10.16 12.01
CA TRP A 123 -1.44 -8.88 11.44
C TRP A 123 -1.81 -7.74 12.39
N PHE A 124 -0.86 -6.84 12.64
CA PHE A 124 -1.09 -5.62 13.37
C PHE A 124 -0.60 -4.41 12.56
N LYS A 125 -1.35 -3.32 12.63
CA LYS A 125 -1.04 -2.09 11.90
C LYS A 125 0.08 -1.34 12.62
N ILE A 126 1.07 -0.88 11.87
CA ILE A 126 2.17 -0.04 12.40
C ILE A 126 2.16 1.38 11.83
N PHE A 127 1.51 1.59 10.69
CA PHE A 127 1.41 2.90 10.05
C PHE A 127 0.10 3.05 9.27
N SER A 128 -0.42 4.27 9.25
CA SER A 128 -1.53 4.68 8.40
C SER A 128 -1.36 6.15 8.04
N ASP A 129 -1.39 6.46 6.75
CA ASP A 129 -1.65 7.81 6.24
C ASP A 129 -2.92 7.73 5.40
N ALA A 130 -3.91 8.56 5.72
CA ALA A 130 -5.21 8.52 5.08
C ALA A 130 -5.45 9.85 4.36
N TRP A 131 -6.24 9.80 3.30
CA TRP A 131 -6.60 11.02 2.59
C TRP A 131 -7.39 11.97 3.50
N SER A 132 -6.92 13.21 3.59
CA SER A 132 -7.68 14.31 4.16
C SER A 132 -7.72 15.48 3.17
N LYS A 133 -8.88 16.12 3.07
CA LYS A 133 -9.01 17.33 2.24
C LYS A 133 -8.25 18.47 2.93
N LYS A 134 -7.26 19.03 2.26
CA LYS A 134 -6.64 20.30 2.69
C LYS A 134 -7.69 21.42 2.62
N SER A 135 -7.88 22.16 3.71
CA SER A 135 -8.76 23.33 3.70
C SER A 135 -8.33 24.33 2.62
N GLY A 136 -9.27 24.77 1.78
CA GLY A 136 -9.01 25.65 0.64
C GLY A 136 -8.39 25.01 -0.61
N GLY A 137 -8.04 23.71 -0.59
CA GLY A 137 -7.52 22.99 -1.75
C GLY A 137 -8.63 22.43 -2.66
N ARG A 138 -8.47 22.58 -3.98
CA ARG A 138 -9.34 21.92 -4.99
C ARG A 138 -9.09 20.40 -5.10
N SER A 139 -7.90 19.96 -4.69
CA SER A 139 -7.49 18.55 -4.61
C SER A 139 -6.85 18.30 -3.23
N GLY A 140 -7.30 17.26 -2.52
CA GLY A 140 -6.73 16.91 -1.21
C GLY A 140 -5.37 16.26 -1.38
N TYR A 141 -4.36 16.75 -0.66
CA TYR A 141 -3.06 16.10 -0.55
C TYR A 141 -2.59 16.10 0.90
N THR A 142 -2.31 14.91 1.40
CA THR A 142 -1.20 14.67 2.31
C THR A 142 -0.57 13.34 1.90
N CYS A 143 0.48 13.39 1.07
CA CYS A 143 1.54 12.38 1.19
C CYS A 143 2.53 12.99 2.18
N LYS A 144 2.44 12.63 3.45
CA LYS A 144 3.61 12.77 4.34
C LYS A 144 4.29 11.41 4.39
N ALA A 145 5.03 11.09 3.32
CA ALA A 145 6.13 10.17 3.45
C ALA A 145 7.09 10.74 4.50
N VAL A 146 7.29 9.98 5.56
CA VAL A 146 8.01 10.42 6.75
C VAL A 146 9.51 10.45 6.41
N SER A 147 10.01 11.66 6.15
CA SER A 147 11.43 12.10 6.13
C SER A 147 12.37 11.59 5.01
N PRO A 148 13.39 12.41 4.65
CA PRO A 148 14.16 12.33 3.39
C PRO A 148 15.09 11.10 3.27
N PRO A 149 15.48 10.66 2.05
CA PRO A 149 15.40 11.38 0.78
C PRO A 149 14.43 10.73 -0.24
N TYR A 150 13.60 11.57 -0.86
CA TYR A 150 12.83 11.32 -2.10
C TYR A 150 11.69 10.28 -2.06
N TYR A 151 10.52 10.70 -1.58
CA TYR A 151 9.28 10.35 -2.28
C TYR A 151 9.12 11.33 -3.45
N SER A 152 9.40 10.91 -4.68
CA SER A 152 8.98 11.67 -5.87
C SER A 152 7.52 11.32 -6.19
N GLN A 153 6.59 11.89 -5.43
CA GLN A 153 5.37 12.40 -6.04
C GLN A 153 5.43 13.92 -5.93
N CYS A 154 6.14 14.52 -6.87
CA CYS A 154 5.88 15.87 -7.30
C CYS A 154 4.42 15.92 -7.75
N ALA A 155 3.53 16.53 -6.98
CA ALA A 155 2.31 17.06 -7.58
C ALA A 155 2.74 18.17 -8.56
N PRO A 156 2.10 18.33 -9.73
CA PRO A 156 2.20 19.58 -10.45
C PRO A 156 1.64 20.68 -9.54
N THR A 157 2.47 21.69 -9.27
CA THR A 157 1.98 22.96 -8.75
C THR A 157 1.22 23.67 -9.87
N SER A 158 -0.10 23.68 -9.77
CA SER A 158 -0.95 24.71 -10.36
C SER A 158 -1.98 25.16 -9.33
#